data_AF-A0A2V9JZR9-F1
#
_entry.id   AF-A0A2V9JZR9-F1
#
_cell.length_a   1.000
_cell.length_b   1.000
_cell.length_c   1.000
_cell.angle_alpha   90.00
_cell.angle_beta   90.00
_cell.angle_gamma   90.00
#
_symmetry.space_group_name_H-M   'P 1'
#
loop_
_entity.id
_entity.type
_entity.pdbx_description
1 polymer ?
#
loop_
_entity_poly.entity_id
_entity_poly.type
_entity_poly.pdbx_seq_one_letter_code
_entity_poly.pdbx_strand_id
1 'polypeptide(L)'
;MKTSRLSPQELHGVFSVPPLARAPGARRSLDFTESERLVRHMIEGGITRFVYGGNACLYHVTMAEYEALLEWLRSFEPGLRVIPSAGPSYGRAMDQAPVIRRIGFPCVMMLPCGDPRDAAGLEAGLREFAGAAETRLVLYLKDETNFGADRAAGLDVVGRLVDDGVCVAVKYAVVRPDPREDPYLKALLRRVERARVVSGIGERPAVAHLRKWKLPGFTTGSG
;
A
#
# COMPACT_ATOMS: atom_id res chain seq x y z
N MET A 1 8.21 14.05 5.61
CA MET A 1 7.73 13.43 4.36
C MET A 1 6.85 14.44 3.64
N LYS A 2 6.59 14.22 2.35
CA LYS A 2 5.67 15.01 1.54
C LYS A 2 4.23 14.83 2.01
N THR A 3 3.56 15.92 2.35
CA THR A 3 2.17 15.93 2.90
C THR A 3 1.11 16.37 1.88
N SER A 4 1.50 16.74 0.66
CA SER A 4 0.53 17.02 -0.40
C SER A 4 -0.25 15.75 -0.77
N ARG A 5 -1.46 15.90 -1.32
CA ARG A 5 -2.21 14.77 -1.89
C ARG A 5 -1.35 14.05 -2.94
N LEU A 6 -1.47 12.73 -2.98
CA LEU A 6 -0.80 11.89 -3.97
C LEU A 6 -1.48 12.08 -5.33
N SER A 7 -0.72 12.60 -6.30
CA SER A 7 -1.19 12.77 -7.68
C SER A 7 -0.86 11.55 -8.56
N PRO A 8 -1.59 11.31 -9.66
CA PRO A 8 -1.24 10.23 -10.60
C PRO A 8 0.18 10.32 -11.14
N GLN A 9 0.71 11.53 -11.38
CA GLN A 9 2.09 11.72 -11.85
C GLN A 9 3.12 11.18 -10.85
N GLU A 10 2.83 11.23 -9.54
CA GLU A 10 3.72 10.72 -8.51
C GLU A 10 3.74 9.20 -8.41
N LEU A 11 2.81 8.50 -9.08
CA LEU A 11 2.82 7.05 -9.24
C LEU A 11 3.83 6.57 -10.27
N HIS A 12 4.46 7.48 -11.03
CA HIS A 12 5.53 7.15 -11.94
C HIS A 12 6.85 6.90 -11.19
N GLY A 13 7.44 5.72 -11.41
CA GLY A 13 8.75 5.35 -10.89
C GLY A 13 8.74 4.18 -9.91
N VAL A 14 9.75 4.15 -9.05
CA VAL A 14 10.02 3.05 -8.12
C VAL A 14 9.57 3.41 -6.72
N PHE A 15 8.86 2.50 -6.07
CA PHE A 15 8.48 2.57 -4.66
C PHE A 15 9.21 1.47 -3.90
N SER A 16 10.18 1.83 -3.06
CA SER A 16 10.80 0.83 -2.20
C SER A 16 9.80 0.36 -1.13
N VAL A 17 9.76 -0.94 -0.88
CA VAL A 17 9.02 -1.55 0.24
C VAL A 17 10.03 -2.14 1.23
N PRO A 18 10.73 -1.29 2.01
CA PRO A 18 11.80 -1.71 2.90
C PRO A 18 11.29 -2.62 4.03
N PRO A 19 12.15 -3.49 4.57
CA PRO A 19 11.87 -4.17 5.84
C PRO A 19 11.95 -3.19 7.02
N LEU A 20 11.55 -3.65 8.19
CA LEU A 20 11.68 -2.90 9.44
C LEU A 20 12.62 -3.67 10.38
N ALA A 21 13.73 -3.04 10.76
CA ALA A 21 14.75 -3.69 11.57
C ALA A 21 14.23 -3.93 13.00
N ARG A 22 14.74 -5.01 13.62
CA ARG A 22 14.39 -5.42 14.98
C ARG A 22 15.65 -5.52 15.82
N ALA A 23 15.63 -4.91 17.00
CA ALA A 23 16.77 -4.90 17.90
C ALA A 23 17.04 -6.33 18.44
N PRO A 24 18.32 -6.71 18.61
CA PRO A 24 18.66 -7.98 19.24
C PRO A 24 18.29 -7.92 20.73
N GLY A 25 17.31 -8.70 21.16
CA GLY A 25 16.87 -8.74 22.55
C GLY A 25 15.56 -9.49 22.72
N ALA A 26 15.21 -9.84 23.96
CA ALA A 26 14.02 -10.66 24.24
C ALA A 26 12.72 -10.05 23.70
N ARG A 27 12.59 -8.72 23.74
CA ARG A 27 11.42 -7.99 23.24
C ARG A 27 11.40 -7.79 21.73
N ARG A 28 12.54 -7.95 21.04
CA ARG A 28 12.69 -7.70 19.59
C ARG A 28 11.97 -6.41 19.13
N SER A 29 12.19 -5.31 19.85
CA SER A 29 11.58 -4.01 19.55
C SER A 29 12.01 -3.47 18.19
N LEU A 30 11.27 -2.48 17.67
CA LEU A 30 11.67 -1.76 16.47
C LEU A 30 13.05 -1.11 16.67
N ASP A 31 13.90 -1.25 15.66
CA ASP A 31 15.22 -0.61 15.60
C ASP A 31 15.21 0.45 14.49
N PHE A 32 14.92 1.69 14.86
CA PHE A 32 14.87 2.79 13.91
C PHE A 32 16.26 3.21 13.44
N THR A 33 17.31 3.03 14.25
CA THR A 33 18.68 3.35 13.86
C THR A 33 19.13 2.48 12.69
N GLU A 34 18.94 1.16 12.77
CA GLU A 34 19.29 0.28 11.64
C GLU A 34 18.31 0.42 10.46
N SER A 35 17.03 0.70 10.72
CA SER A 35 16.07 1.01 9.65
C SER A 35 16.43 2.29 8.89
N GLU A 36 16.95 3.31 9.57
CA GLU A 36 17.41 4.56 8.95
C GLU A 36 18.64 4.36 8.07
N ARG A 37 19.54 3.43 8.42
CA ARG A 37 20.70 3.09 7.57
C ARG A 37 20.25 2.49 6.24
N LEU A 38 19.25 1.60 6.26
CA LEU A 38 18.65 1.06 5.05
C LEU A 38 17.98 2.14 4.21
N VAL A 39 17.18 3.02 4.85
CA VAL A 39 16.50 4.13 4.18
C VAL A 39 17.50 5.08 3.53
N ARG A 40 18.57 5.45 4.25
CA ARG A 40 19.62 6.33 3.72
C ARG A 40 20.28 5.74 2.48
N HIS A 41 20.65 4.45 2.52
CA HIS A 41 21.21 3.76 1.38
C HIS A 41 20.27 3.81 0.15
N MET A 42 18.96 3.61 0.36
CA MET A 42 17.96 3.70 -0.71
C MET A 42 17.84 5.13 -1.27
N ILE A 43 17.88 6.16 -0.41
CA ILE A 43 17.87 7.57 -0.83
C ILE A 43 19.11 7.91 -1.65
N GLU A 44 20.29 7.47 -1.21
CA GLU A 44 21.56 7.62 -1.96
C GLU A 44 21.49 6.92 -3.33
N GLY A 45 20.76 5.81 -3.42
CA GLY A 45 20.43 5.13 -4.68
C GLY A 45 19.36 5.82 -5.54
N GLY A 46 18.82 6.96 -5.11
CA GLY A 46 17.83 7.76 -5.84
C GLY A 46 16.36 7.43 -5.53
N ILE A 47 16.08 6.57 -4.54
CA ILE A 47 14.71 6.28 -4.10
C ILE A 47 14.13 7.48 -3.35
N THR A 48 12.96 7.93 -3.81
CA THR A 48 12.22 9.06 -3.23
C THR A 48 10.84 8.66 -2.71
N ARG A 49 10.46 7.39 -2.84
CA ARG A 49 9.12 6.88 -2.54
C ARG A 49 9.21 5.56 -1.78
N PHE A 50 8.52 5.51 -0.65
CA PHE A 50 8.53 4.39 0.28
C PHE A 50 7.11 3.93 0.60
N VAL A 51 6.90 2.62 0.65
CA VAL A 51 5.66 2.01 1.12
C VAL A 51 6.01 1.03 2.24
N TYR A 52 5.60 1.33 3.46
CA TYR A 52 5.78 0.43 4.61
C TYR A 52 4.53 -0.44 4.75
N GLY A 53 4.68 -1.74 4.54
CA GLY A 53 3.56 -2.67 4.53
C GLY A 53 4.00 -4.12 4.74
N GLY A 54 3.68 -4.99 3.78
CA GLY A 54 3.93 -6.42 3.94
C GLY A 54 5.39 -6.83 4.16
N ASN A 55 6.34 -6.22 3.45
CA ASN A 55 7.78 -6.51 3.62
C ASN A 55 8.33 -6.07 4.98
N ALA A 56 7.73 -5.04 5.57
CA ALA A 56 8.02 -4.59 6.92
C ALA A 56 7.20 -5.36 7.99
N CYS A 57 6.46 -6.40 7.59
CA CYS A 57 5.64 -7.23 8.48
C CYS A 57 4.61 -6.44 9.30
N LEU A 58 4.03 -5.37 8.74
CA LEU A 58 3.06 -4.52 9.46
C LEU A 58 1.79 -5.28 9.90
N TYR A 59 1.52 -6.46 9.34
CA TYR A 59 0.44 -7.34 9.80
C TYR A 59 0.59 -7.75 11.28
N HIS A 60 1.80 -7.68 11.83
CA HIS A 60 2.15 -8.27 13.13
C HIS A 60 2.62 -7.26 14.18
N VAL A 61 2.63 -5.97 13.86
CA VAL A 61 3.04 -4.96 14.85
C VAL A 61 1.96 -4.79 15.91
N THR A 62 2.34 -4.44 17.13
CA THR A 62 1.39 -4.03 18.18
C THR A 62 0.88 -2.60 17.93
N MET A 63 -0.12 -2.13 18.69
CA MET A 63 -0.58 -0.73 18.56
C MET A 63 0.49 0.27 18.99
N ALA A 64 1.25 -0.02 20.05
CA ALA A 64 2.35 0.83 20.50
C ALA A 64 3.47 0.91 19.45
N GLU A 65 3.82 -0.23 18.83
CA GLU A 65 4.79 -0.24 17.72
C GLU A 65 4.27 0.48 16.48
N TYR A 66 2.96 0.39 16.21
CA TYR A 66 2.34 1.09 15.09
C TYR A 66 2.43 2.61 15.25
N GLU A 67 2.13 3.12 16.45
CA GLU A 67 2.23 4.54 16.77
C GLU A 67 3.68 5.05 16.65
N ALA A 68 4.63 4.35 17.27
CA ALA A 68 6.05 4.69 17.15
C ALA A 68 6.55 4.65 15.69
N LEU A 69 6.11 3.64 14.92
CA LEU A 69 6.42 3.55 13.49
C LEU A 69 5.89 4.75 12.73
N LEU A 70 4.63 5.13 12.92
CA LEU A 70 4.03 6.25 12.19
C LEU A 70 4.70 7.60 12.55
N GLU A 71 5.11 7.80 13.80
CA GLU A 71 5.89 8.97 14.22
C GLU A 71 7.25 9.03 13.54
N TRP A 72 7.95 7.89 13.48
CA TRP A 72 9.21 7.77 12.75
C TRP A 72 9.03 8.04 11.25
N LEU A 73 8.02 7.44 10.60
CA LEU A 73 7.74 7.68 9.17
C LEU A 73 7.39 9.16 8.90
N ARG A 74 6.76 9.85 9.87
CA ARG A 74 6.42 11.27 9.75
C ARG A 74 7.65 12.17 9.76
N SER A 75 8.74 11.74 10.41
CA SER A 75 9.99 12.50 10.56
C SER A 75 10.86 12.54 9.31
N PHE A 76 10.56 11.71 8.30
CA PHE A 76 11.32 11.65 7.03
C PHE A 76 11.37 13.03 6.37
N GLU A 77 12.32 13.25 5.45
CA GLU A 77 12.47 14.56 4.81
C GLU A 77 11.23 14.97 3.96
N PRO A 78 10.93 16.27 3.81
CA PRO A 78 9.77 16.74 3.04
C PRO A 78 9.73 16.31 1.56
N GLY A 79 10.88 16.03 0.96
CA GLY A 79 10.98 15.56 -0.43
C GLY A 79 10.55 14.11 -0.65
N LEU A 80 10.49 13.31 0.43
CA LEU A 80 10.21 11.88 0.35
C LEU A 80 8.72 11.59 0.45
N ARG A 81 8.20 10.75 -0.45
CA ARG A 81 6.83 10.21 -0.36
C ARG A 81 6.86 8.96 0.50
N VAL A 82 6.10 8.93 1.58
CA VAL A 82 6.01 7.77 2.48
C VAL A 82 4.54 7.39 2.65
N ILE A 83 4.22 6.12 2.39
CA ILE A 83 2.87 5.57 2.51
C ILE A 83 2.91 4.43 3.53
N PRO A 84 2.43 4.63 4.77
CA PRO A 84 2.28 3.54 5.71
C PRO A 84 1.11 2.65 5.30
N SER A 85 1.02 1.47 5.88
CA SER A 85 -0.15 0.60 5.72
C SER A 85 -0.98 0.52 7.00
N ALA A 86 -2.23 0.07 6.88
CA ALA A 86 -3.13 -0.20 8.00
C ALA A 86 -3.85 -1.56 7.85
N GLY A 87 -4.48 -2.01 8.92
CA GLY A 87 -5.18 -3.31 9.03
C GLY A 87 -4.28 -4.48 9.41
N PRO A 88 -4.53 -5.70 8.90
CA PRO A 88 -5.39 -6.01 7.74
C PRO A 88 -6.88 -6.17 8.05
N SER A 89 -7.28 -6.44 9.30
CA SER A 89 -8.68 -6.60 9.69
C SER A 89 -9.35 -5.26 9.97
N TYR A 90 -10.68 -5.21 9.84
CA TYR A 90 -11.47 -3.99 10.04
C TYR A 90 -11.28 -3.40 11.45
N GLY A 91 -11.49 -4.20 12.50
CA GLY A 91 -11.34 -3.72 13.89
C GLY A 91 -9.95 -3.14 14.16
N ARG A 92 -8.90 -3.79 13.63
CA ARG A 92 -7.53 -3.30 13.75
C ARG A 92 -7.32 -1.98 12.99
N ALA A 93 -7.88 -1.85 11.79
CA ALA A 93 -7.81 -0.61 11.04
C ALA A 93 -8.53 0.53 11.77
N MET A 94 -9.68 0.26 12.40
CA MET A 94 -10.40 1.24 13.20
C MET A 94 -9.62 1.66 14.45
N ASP A 95 -8.94 0.74 15.15
CA ASP A 95 -8.04 1.08 16.26
C ASP A 95 -6.86 1.98 15.80
N GLN A 96 -6.40 1.79 14.56
CA GLN A 96 -5.32 2.56 13.96
C GLN A 96 -5.78 3.94 13.45
N ALA A 97 -7.06 4.12 13.14
CA ALA A 97 -7.59 5.33 12.52
C ALA A 97 -7.32 6.62 13.33
N PRO A 98 -7.49 6.67 14.67
CA PRO A 98 -7.17 7.86 15.46
C PRO A 98 -5.71 8.29 15.36
N VAL A 99 -4.79 7.31 15.34
CA VAL A 99 -3.34 7.58 15.22
C VAL A 99 -3.01 8.13 13.84
N ILE A 100 -3.55 7.50 12.78
CA ILE A 100 -3.37 7.95 11.39
C ILE A 100 -3.89 9.38 11.22
N ARG A 101 -5.10 9.65 11.71
CA ARG A 101 -5.74 10.97 11.67
C ARG A 101 -4.86 12.01 12.35
N ARG A 102 -4.40 11.73 13.57
CA ARG A 102 -3.58 12.64 14.37
C ARG A 102 -2.26 12.99 13.69
N ILE A 103 -1.62 12.02 13.03
CA ILE A 103 -0.32 12.23 12.37
C ILE A 103 -0.49 12.88 10.98
N GLY A 104 -1.62 12.64 10.31
CA GLY A 104 -2.01 13.32 9.07
C GLY A 104 -1.32 12.80 7.82
N PHE A 105 -1.30 11.47 7.62
CA PHE A 105 -0.83 10.89 6.35
C PHE A 105 -1.80 11.19 5.20
N PRO A 106 -1.33 11.71 4.04
CA PRO A 106 -2.21 12.04 2.91
C PRO A 106 -2.90 10.83 2.28
N CYS A 107 -2.25 9.67 2.41
CA CYS A 107 -2.81 8.39 2.04
C CYS A 107 -2.16 7.25 2.84
N VAL A 108 -2.91 6.17 3.03
CA VAL A 108 -2.49 4.94 3.71
C VAL A 108 -2.83 3.74 2.83
N MET A 109 -1.96 2.74 2.76
CA MET A 109 -2.26 1.51 2.04
C MET A 109 -3.05 0.55 2.90
N MET A 110 -4.17 0.03 2.41
CA MET A 110 -4.90 -1.00 3.13
C MET A 110 -4.25 -2.37 2.89
N LEU A 111 -3.83 -3.05 3.95
CA LEU A 111 -3.33 -4.42 3.85
C LEU A 111 -4.48 -5.39 3.56
N PRO A 112 -4.32 -6.34 2.62
CA PRO A 112 -5.36 -7.31 2.33
C PRO A 112 -5.53 -8.25 3.52
N CYS A 113 -6.79 -8.50 3.89
CA CYS A 113 -7.14 -9.53 4.85
C CYS A 113 -7.29 -10.89 4.15
N GLY A 114 -7.35 -11.99 4.91
CA GLY A 114 -7.61 -13.36 4.44
C GLY A 114 -9.01 -13.89 4.80
N ASP A 115 -9.71 -13.22 5.71
CA ASP A 115 -10.95 -13.72 6.31
C ASP A 115 -12.15 -13.74 5.35
N PRO A 116 -13.21 -14.53 5.61
CA PRO A 116 -14.44 -14.50 4.81
C PRO A 116 -15.07 -13.11 4.76
N ARG A 117 -15.37 -12.63 3.55
CA ARG A 117 -15.96 -11.32 3.30
C ARG A 117 -16.60 -11.27 1.92
N ASP A 118 -17.54 -10.37 1.73
CA ASP A 118 -18.07 -10.03 0.41
C ASP A 118 -17.60 -8.64 -0.03
N ALA A 119 -17.89 -8.31 -1.28
CA ALA A 119 -17.49 -7.04 -1.88
C ALA A 119 -18.17 -5.85 -1.19
N ALA A 120 -19.45 -5.99 -0.80
CA ALA A 120 -20.24 -4.92 -0.20
C ALA A 120 -19.74 -4.53 1.20
N GLY A 121 -19.47 -5.51 2.06
CA GLY A 121 -18.93 -5.29 3.40
C GLY A 121 -17.53 -4.67 3.37
N LEU A 122 -16.69 -5.08 2.41
CA LEU A 122 -15.41 -4.43 2.18
C LEU A 122 -15.55 -2.97 1.76
N GLU A 123 -16.46 -2.68 0.83
CA GLU A 123 -16.71 -1.31 0.39
C GLU A 123 -17.12 -0.41 1.56
N ALA A 124 -18.09 -0.86 2.37
CA ALA A 124 -18.55 -0.14 3.54
C ALA A 124 -17.42 0.09 4.56
N GLY A 125 -16.71 -0.99 4.94
CA GLY A 125 -15.66 -0.90 5.94
C GLY A 125 -14.47 -0.02 5.52
N LEU A 126 -14.11 -0.03 4.23
CA LEU A 126 -13.05 0.85 3.71
C LEU A 126 -13.46 2.33 3.71
N ARG A 127 -14.73 2.64 3.42
CA ARG A 127 -15.26 4.01 3.49
C ARG A 127 -15.31 4.51 4.93
N GLU A 128 -15.79 3.68 5.85
CA GLU A 128 -15.81 3.99 7.28
C GLU A 128 -14.40 4.26 7.81
N PHE A 129 -13.44 3.38 7.50
CA PHE A 129 -12.04 3.56 7.89
C PHE A 129 -11.44 4.84 7.29
N ALA A 130 -11.64 5.10 6.00
CA ALA A 130 -11.15 6.31 5.35
C ALA A 130 -11.71 7.58 6.00
N GLY A 131 -13.00 7.57 6.37
CA GLY A 131 -13.64 8.64 7.11
C GLY A 131 -13.08 8.83 8.52
N ALA A 132 -12.96 7.75 9.30
CA ALA A 132 -12.43 7.80 10.65
C ALA A 132 -10.97 8.28 10.71
N ALA A 133 -10.16 7.83 9.75
CA ALA A 133 -8.74 8.18 9.64
C ALA A 133 -8.50 9.53 8.92
N GLU A 134 -9.53 10.14 8.33
CA GLU A 134 -9.43 11.33 7.46
C GLU A 134 -8.32 11.24 6.40
N THR A 135 -8.22 10.08 5.77
CA THR A 135 -7.18 9.80 4.79
C THR A 135 -7.76 9.19 3.52
N ARG A 136 -6.93 9.10 2.49
CA ARG A 136 -7.24 8.38 1.25
C ARG A 136 -6.52 7.05 1.23
N LEU A 137 -7.04 6.11 0.47
CA LEU A 137 -6.51 4.75 0.47
C LEU A 137 -5.67 4.44 -0.77
N VAL A 138 -4.66 3.60 -0.58
CA VAL A 138 -4.09 2.78 -1.64
C VAL A 138 -4.62 1.35 -1.42
N LEU A 139 -5.36 0.81 -2.39
CA LEU A 139 -5.86 -0.56 -2.29
C LEU A 139 -4.79 -1.55 -2.71
N TYR A 140 -4.62 -2.62 -1.95
CA TYR A 140 -3.63 -3.65 -2.27
C TYR A 140 -4.32 -4.95 -2.73
N LEU A 141 -4.22 -5.26 -4.03
CA LEU A 141 -4.70 -6.49 -4.64
C LEU A 141 -3.55 -7.48 -4.80
N LYS A 142 -3.39 -8.38 -3.84
CA LYS A 142 -2.39 -9.46 -3.83
C LYS A 142 -2.94 -10.79 -4.35
N ASP A 143 -4.25 -11.00 -4.26
CA ASP A 143 -4.98 -12.17 -4.72
C ASP A 143 -6.31 -11.76 -5.37
N GLU A 144 -6.83 -12.58 -6.29
CA GLU A 144 -8.08 -12.30 -7.00
C GLU A 144 -9.30 -12.22 -6.08
N THR A 145 -9.22 -12.83 -4.90
CA THR A 145 -10.30 -12.88 -3.91
C THR A 145 -10.17 -11.83 -2.81
N ASN A 146 -9.18 -10.92 -2.89
CA ASN A 146 -9.00 -9.89 -1.86
C ASN A 146 -10.22 -8.98 -1.69
N PHE A 147 -11.03 -8.84 -2.74
CA PHE A 147 -12.30 -8.11 -2.73
C PHE A 147 -13.56 -9.00 -2.69
N GLY A 148 -13.43 -10.20 -2.11
CA GLY A 148 -14.50 -11.19 -2.01
C GLY A 148 -14.37 -12.30 -3.04
N ALA A 149 -15.16 -13.37 -2.87
CA ALA A 149 -15.14 -14.53 -3.75
C ALA A 149 -15.67 -14.22 -5.17
N ASP A 150 -16.63 -13.30 -5.28
CA ASP A 150 -17.07 -12.77 -6.56
C ASP A 150 -16.07 -11.73 -7.08
N ARG A 151 -15.22 -12.16 -8.02
CA ARG A 151 -14.16 -11.36 -8.62
C ARG A 151 -14.68 -10.15 -9.39
N ALA A 152 -15.86 -10.26 -10.02
CA ALA A 152 -16.42 -9.18 -10.82
C ALA A 152 -16.97 -8.09 -9.90
N ALA A 153 -17.80 -8.49 -8.92
CA ALA A 153 -18.33 -7.57 -7.90
C ALA A 153 -17.20 -6.91 -7.11
N GLY A 154 -16.14 -7.67 -6.76
CA GLY A 154 -14.97 -7.14 -6.09
C GLY A 154 -14.23 -6.07 -6.91
N LEU A 155 -14.04 -6.30 -8.22
CA LEU A 155 -13.44 -5.29 -9.09
C LEU A 155 -14.36 -4.08 -9.30
N ASP A 156 -15.68 -4.25 -9.34
CA ASP A 156 -16.64 -3.14 -9.41
C ASP A 156 -16.53 -2.24 -8.18
N VAL A 157 -16.38 -2.82 -6.98
CA VAL A 157 -16.10 -2.06 -5.75
C VAL A 157 -14.79 -1.28 -5.86
N VAL A 158 -13.71 -1.91 -6.33
CA VAL A 158 -12.41 -1.23 -6.52
C VAL A 158 -12.55 -0.03 -7.45
N GLY A 159 -13.32 -0.17 -8.54
CA GLY A 159 -13.65 0.92 -9.45
C GLY A 159 -14.36 2.08 -8.75
N ARG A 160 -15.51 1.79 -8.10
CA ARG A 160 -16.30 2.80 -7.38
C ARG A 160 -15.49 3.54 -6.31
N LEU A 161 -14.66 2.83 -5.54
CA LEU A 161 -13.82 3.45 -4.52
C LEU A 161 -12.77 4.40 -5.11
N VAL A 162 -12.27 4.13 -6.32
CA VAL A 162 -11.36 5.05 -7.03
C VAL A 162 -12.13 6.23 -7.62
N ASP A 163 -13.26 5.99 -8.27
CA ASP A 163 -14.11 7.03 -8.88
C ASP A 163 -14.59 8.04 -7.83
N ASP A 164 -14.98 7.58 -6.64
CA ASP A 164 -15.42 8.41 -5.53
C ASP A 164 -14.26 9.12 -4.80
N GLY A 165 -13.01 8.84 -5.18
CA GLY A 165 -11.83 9.45 -4.58
C GLY A 165 -11.50 8.98 -3.16
N VAL A 166 -12.18 7.95 -2.66
CA VAL A 166 -11.83 7.24 -1.41
C VAL A 166 -10.44 6.60 -1.58
N CYS A 167 -10.20 6.02 -2.76
CA CYS A 167 -8.93 5.41 -3.14
C CYS A 167 -8.24 6.23 -4.21
N VAL A 168 -6.94 6.50 -4.03
CA VAL A 168 -6.15 7.28 -4.99
C VAL A 168 -5.32 6.42 -5.93
N ALA A 169 -5.01 5.20 -5.50
CA ALA A 169 -4.22 4.26 -6.27
C ALA A 169 -4.54 2.81 -5.90
N VAL A 170 -4.16 1.89 -6.77
CA VAL A 170 -4.19 0.45 -6.55
C VAL A 170 -2.77 -0.09 -6.69
N LYS A 171 -2.29 -0.83 -5.68
CA LYS A 171 -1.11 -1.67 -5.78
C LYS A 171 -1.54 -3.07 -6.23
N TYR A 172 -1.07 -3.51 -7.39
CA TYR A 172 -1.46 -4.77 -8.02
C TYR A 172 -0.35 -5.84 -7.96
N ALA A 173 -0.50 -6.86 -7.14
CA ALA A 173 0.47 -7.95 -6.94
C ALA A 173 -0.12 -9.35 -7.09
N VAL A 174 -1.16 -9.53 -7.90
CA VAL A 174 -1.63 -10.87 -8.23
C VAL A 174 -0.58 -11.57 -9.09
N VAL A 175 -0.13 -12.74 -8.67
CA VAL A 175 0.92 -13.49 -9.36
C VAL A 175 0.33 -14.23 -10.56
N ARG A 176 1.04 -14.16 -11.70
CA ARG A 176 0.74 -14.91 -12.91
C ARG A 176 1.90 -15.79 -13.33
N PRO A 177 1.63 -16.96 -13.95
CA PRO A 177 2.65 -17.71 -14.67
C PRO A 177 3.29 -16.88 -15.79
N ASP A 178 2.47 -16.21 -16.60
CA ASP A 178 2.92 -15.22 -17.59
C ASP A 178 2.32 -13.84 -17.28
N PRO A 179 3.12 -12.85 -16.85
CA PRO A 179 2.63 -11.51 -16.52
C PRO A 179 2.15 -10.71 -17.74
N ARG A 180 2.32 -11.24 -18.95
CA ARG A 180 1.74 -10.66 -20.17
C ARG A 180 0.29 -11.10 -20.35
N GLU A 181 -0.12 -12.23 -19.78
CA GLU A 181 -1.45 -12.81 -19.92
C GLU A 181 -2.18 -12.73 -18.58
N ASP A 182 -2.87 -11.61 -18.38
CA ASP A 182 -3.53 -11.30 -17.12
C ASP A 182 -4.97 -10.83 -17.33
N PRO A 183 -5.94 -11.76 -17.37
CA PRO A 183 -7.35 -11.41 -17.54
C PRO A 183 -7.91 -10.60 -16.37
N TYR A 184 -7.37 -10.78 -15.15
CA TYR A 184 -7.82 -10.02 -13.98
C TYR A 184 -7.30 -8.59 -14.02
N LEU A 185 -6.02 -8.37 -14.35
CA LEU A 185 -5.49 -7.02 -14.58
C LEU A 185 -6.23 -6.34 -15.73
N LYS A 186 -6.51 -7.06 -16.83
CA LYS A 186 -7.34 -6.52 -17.92
C LYS A 186 -8.72 -6.10 -17.45
N ALA A 187 -9.37 -6.88 -16.58
CA ALA A 187 -10.68 -6.56 -16.02
C ALA A 187 -10.63 -5.38 -15.04
N LEU A 188 -9.57 -5.25 -14.24
CA LEU A 188 -9.31 -4.11 -13.37
C LEU A 188 -9.13 -2.83 -14.20
N LEU A 189 -8.33 -2.86 -15.26
CA LEU A 189 -8.04 -1.71 -16.11
C LEU A 189 -9.22 -1.24 -16.98
N ARG A 190 -10.34 -1.99 -17.00
CA ARG A 190 -11.61 -1.51 -17.54
C ARG A 190 -12.38 -0.60 -16.59
N ARG A 191 -12.04 -0.65 -15.30
CA ARG A 191 -12.74 0.05 -14.21
C ARG A 191 -11.88 1.13 -13.56
N VAL A 192 -10.56 0.95 -13.58
CA VAL A 192 -9.60 1.88 -12.97
C VAL A 192 -8.63 2.38 -14.04
N GLU A 193 -8.42 3.69 -14.07
CA GLU A 193 -7.43 4.32 -14.94
C GLU A 193 -6.04 3.72 -14.70
N ARG A 194 -5.35 3.34 -15.79
CA ARG A 194 -4.03 2.70 -15.72
C ARG A 194 -3.01 3.52 -14.93
N ALA A 195 -3.11 4.85 -15.04
CA ALA A 195 -2.26 5.80 -14.33
C ALA A 195 -2.39 5.72 -12.79
N ARG A 196 -3.41 5.04 -12.28
CA ARG A 196 -3.67 4.83 -10.84
C ARG A 196 -3.28 3.42 -10.36
N VAL A 197 -2.78 2.55 -11.23
CA VAL A 197 -2.46 1.15 -10.88
C VAL A 197 -0.95 0.92 -10.92
N VAL A 198 -0.32 0.76 -9.76
CA VAL A 198 1.12 0.49 -9.62
C VAL A 198 1.36 -1.02 -9.54
N SER A 199 2.38 -1.53 -10.24
CA SER A 199 2.80 -2.92 -10.11
C SER A 199 3.28 -3.19 -8.69
N GLY A 200 2.69 -4.15 -7.99
CA GLY A 200 3.04 -4.50 -6.62
C GLY A 200 4.18 -5.52 -6.49
N ILE A 201 4.74 -5.98 -7.61
CA ILE A 201 5.86 -6.93 -7.66
C ILE A 201 6.90 -6.36 -8.64
N GLY A 202 8.08 -6.02 -8.13
CA GLY A 202 9.13 -5.32 -8.87
C GLY A 202 10.04 -6.24 -9.67
N GLU A 203 10.03 -7.53 -9.33
CA GLU A 203 11.05 -8.47 -9.74
C GLU A 203 10.65 -9.20 -11.03
N ARG A 204 9.56 -9.98 -10.98
CA ARG A 204 9.15 -10.84 -12.11
C ARG A 204 8.24 -10.13 -13.13
N PRO A 205 7.16 -9.43 -12.73
CA PRO A 205 6.19 -8.91 -13.70
C PRO A 205 6.44 -7.45 -14.10
N ALA A 206 7.32 -6.72 -13.43
CA ALA A 206 7.49 -5.27 -13.63
C ALA A 206 7.74 -4.91 -15.10
N VAL A 207 8.65 -5.59 -15.79
CA VAL A 207 8.94 -5.31 -17.21
C VAL A 207 7.68 -5.45 -18.08
N ALA A 208 6.88 -6.51 -17.88
CA ALA A 208 5.63 -6.70 -18.61
C ALA A 208 4.58 -5.65 -18.20
N HIS A 209 4.44 -5.37 -16.91
CA HIS A 209 3.52 -4.37 -16.37
C HIS A 209 3.80 -2.95 -16.91
N LEU A 210 5.07 -2.54 -16.98
CA LEU A 210 5.44 -1.24 -17.50
C LEU A 210 5.37 -1.19 -19.04
N ARG A 211 5.89 -2.20 -19.75
CA ARG A 211 6.00 -2.15 -21.21
C ARG A 211 4.71 -2.54 -21.95
N LYS A 212 4.02 -3.62 -21.54
CA LYS A 212 2.76 -4.09 -22.16
C LYS A 212 1.56 -3.41 -21.52
N TRP A 213 1.48 -3.43 -20.19
CA TRP A 213 0.32 -2.91 -19.47
C TRP A 213 0.37 -1.40 -19.22
N LYS A 214 1.50 -0.73 -19.49
CA LYS A 214 1.67 0.72 -19.35
C LYS A 214 1.34 1.22 -17.93
N LEU A 215 1.63 0.41 -16.91
CA LEU A 215 1.53 0.84 -15.52
C LEU A 215 2.63 1.89 -15.25
N PRO A 216 2.36 2.95 -14.46
CA PRO A 216 3.26 4.08 -14.26
C PRO A 216 4.52 3.72 -13.47
N GLY A 217 4.44 2.71 -12.60
CA GLY A 217 5.53 2.37 -11.69
C GLY A 217 5.38 1.00 -11.08
N PHE A 218 6.31 0.69 -10.17
CA PHE A 218 6.31 -0.58 -9.44
C PHE A 218 6.83 -0.42 -8.01
N THR A 219 6.39 -1.32 -7.12
CA THR A 219 6.97 -1.49 -5.79
C THR A 219 7.98 -2.63 -5.79
N THR A 220 9.10 -2.51 -5.09
CA THR A 220 10.13 -3.57 -5.00
C THR A 220 10.70 -3.71 -3.61
N GLY A 221 10.93 -4.96 -3.20
CA GLY A 221 11.61 -5.28 -1.94
C GLY A 221 13.12 -5.48 -2.07
N SER A 222 13.63 -5.49 -3.30
CA SER A 222 15.02 -5.75 -3.64
C SER A 222 15.70 -4.59 -4.36
N GLY A 223 15.08 -3.41 -4.33
CA GLY A 223 15.60 -2.19 -4.97
C GLY A 223 16.19 -1.21 -3.99
#